data_AF-A0A2V8L5D1-F1
#
_entry.id   AF-A0A2V8L5D1-F1
#
_cell.length_a   1.000
_cell.length_b   1.000
_cell.length_c   1.000
_cell.angle_alpha   90.00
_cell.angle_beta   90.00
_cell.angle_gamma   90.00
#
_symmetry.space_group_name_H-M   'P 1'
#
loop_
_entity.id
_entity.type
_entity.pdbx_description
1 polymer ?
#
loop_
_entity_poly.entity_id
_entity_poly.type
_entity_poly.pdbx_seq_one_letter_code
_entity_poly.pdbx_strand_id
1 'polypeptide(L)'
;MQEHSFLPELGVNSKTFWNDVKAAARKNDADEVLVYMWHMLELAKEQGIRITKKALTNHGKEIPLFDGVDDWFRRIDKFGTERTLSIEHYVVSSGNHEIIAGSKIFRRFKNVYASRFIFGKAGEAVWPAVAINYTTKTQFLFRINKGIENSWDNEQINRWVPMNERPIPFSRMIFIGDGGTDIPSMKMVRFQGGHSIAVFDPESFQQSPKKVYRLIAEDRVHFVAPADYSDGSQLDVTIKGILARMARDVGYRGPD
;
A
#
# COMPACT_ATOMS: atom_id res chain seq x y z
N MET A 1 3.09 -1.38 9.90
CA MET A 1 3.60 0.01 9.72
C MET A 1 3.01 1.00 10.72
N GLN A 2 1.68 1.15 10.81
CA GLN A 2 1.05 2.11 11.73
C GLN A 2 1.12 1.72 13.23
N GLU A 3 1.30 0.44 13.54
CA GLU A 3 1.52 -0.03 14.92
C GLU A 3 3.00 0.03 15.34
N HIS A 4 3.92 0.04 14.37
CA HIS A 4 5.36 0.32 14.55
C HIS A 4 5.69 1.80 14.26
N SER A 5 4.78 2.70 14.65
CA SER A 5 4.76 4.11 14.23
C SER A 5 5.63 5.01 15.08
N PHE A 6 5.76 6.27 14.64
CA PHE A 6 6.36 7.42 15.33
C PHE A 6 5.66 7.79 16.65
N LEU A 7 4.57 7.10 17.03
CA LEU A 7 3.76 7.41 18.22
C LEU A 7 4.51 7.26 19.56
N PRO A 8 5.42 6.29 19.77
CA PRO A 8 6.21 6.22 20.99
C PRO A 8 7.15 7.42 21.17
N GLU A 9 7.68 8.00 20.09
CA GLU A 9 8.48 9.24 20.15
C GLU A 9 7.64 10.45 20.55
N LEU A 10 6.34 10.42 20.23
CA LEU A 10 5.33 11.35 20.75
C LEU A 10 4.84 10.96 22.15
N GLY A 11 5.51 10.05 22.87
CA GLY A 11 5.16 9.68 24.24
C GLY A 11 3.75 9.09 24.44
N VAL A 12 3.08 8.64 23.36
CA VAL A 12 1.71 8.12 23.44
C VAL A 12 1.66 6.62 23.18
N ASN A 13 0.87 5.90 23.98
CA ASN A 13 0.56 4.51 23.73
C ASN A 13 -0.29 4.36 22.44
N SER A 14 0.16 3.52 21.52
CA SER A 14 -0.50 3.28 20.22
C SER A 14 -1.99 2.95 20.37
N LYS A 15 -2.37 2.09 21.32
CA LYS A 15 -3.77 1.69 21.52
C LYS A 15 -4.64 2.86 21.98
N THR A 16 -4.15 3.66 22.92
CA THR A 16 -4.84 4.86 23.40
C THR A 16 -5.01 5.86 22.26
N PHE A 17 -3.92 6.14 21.55
CA PHE A 17 -3.93 7.04 20.39
C PHE A 17 -4.99 6.64 19.35
N TRP A 18 -5.03 5.37 18.93
CA TRP A 18 -6.01 4.92 17.94
C TRP A 18 -7.45 4.92 18.45
N ASN A 19 -7.66 4.73 19.76
CA ASN A 19 -8.99 4.88 20.37
C ASN A 19 -9.46 6.34 20.31
N ASP A 20 -8.57 7.29 20.62
CA ASP A 20 -8.87 8.72 20.58
C ASP A 20 -9.16 9.19 19.15
N VAL A 21 -8.35 8.75 18.19
CA VAL A 21 -8.58 8.99 16.76
C VAL A 21 -9.96 8.47 16.33
N LYS A 22 -10.32 7.24 16.68
CA LYS A 22 -11.63 6.65 16.32
C LYS A 22 -12.80 7.36 17.01
N ALA A 23 -12.63 7.72 18.28
CA ALA A 23 -13.64 8.48 19.02
C ALA A 23 -13.85 9.87 18.40
N ALA A 24 -12.77 10.58 18.07
CA ALA A 24 -12.82 11.88 17.41
C ALA A 24 -13.40 11.79 15.99
N ALA A 25 -13.02 10.78 15.21
CA ALA A 25 -13.59 10.52 13.88
C ALA A 25 -15.11 10.30 13.97
N ARG A 26 -15.57 9.45 14.90
CA ARG A 26 -17.01 9.21 15.11
C ARG A 26 -17.75 10.47 15.60
N LYS A 27 -17.16 11.21 16.54
CA LYS A 27 -17.77 12.42 17.11
C LYS A 27 -18.00 13.51 16.06
N ASN A 28 -17.08 13.63 15.10
CA ASN A 28 -17.08 14.72 14.11
C ASN A 28 -17.53 14.29 12.71
N ASP A 29 -17.99 13.04 12.53
CA ASP A 29 -18.29 12.46 11.21
C ASP A 29 -17.13 12.64 10.20
N ALA A 30 -15.92 12.28 10.65
CA ALA A 30 -14.67 12.57 9.95
C ALA A 30 -13.94 11.32 9.47
N ASP A 31 -13.13 11.49 8.43
CA ASP A 31 -12.24 10.45 7.93
C ASP A 31 -11.14 10.10 8.96
N GLU A 32 -11.00 8.82 9.29
CA GLU A 32 -10.06 8.34 10.32
C GLU A 32 -8.60 8.69 9.98
N VAL A 33 -8.20 8.71 8.71
CA VAL A 33 -6.83 9.04 8.29
C VAL A 33 -6.55 10.53 8.46
N LEU A 34 -7.50 11.39 8.09
CA LEU A 34 -7.40 12.83 8.34
C LEU A 34 -7.32 13.14 9.84
N VAL A 35 -8.17 12.51 10.65
CA VAL A 35 -8.17 12.70 12.10
C VAL A 35 -6.86 12.20 12.72
N TYR A 36 -6.37 11.03 12.30
CA TYR A 36 -5.06 10.51 12.68
C TYR A 36 -3.94 11.54 12.43
N MET A 37 -3.87 12.06 11.20
CA MET A 37 -2.82 12.98 10.80
C MET A 37 -2.91 14.31 11.55
N TRP A 38 -4.12 14.84 11.74
CA TRP A 38 -4.35 16.03 12.55
C TRP A 38 -3.96 15.81 14.01
N HIS A 39 -4.38 14.69 14.60
CA HIS A 39 -4.12 14.39 16.00
C HIS A 39 -2.62 14.22 16.29
N MET A 40 -1.85 13.66 15.34
CA MET A 40 -0.38 13.66 15.43
C MET A 40 0.20 15.07 15.52
N LEU A 41 -0.32 16.04 14.75
CA LEU A 41 0.16 17.42 14.78
C LEU A 41 -0.17 18.11 16.10
N GLU A 42 -1.37 17.89 16.65
CA GLU A 42 -1.77 18.44 17.95
C GLU A 42 -0.89 17.89 19.08
N LEU A 43 -0.68 16.57 19.13
CA LEU A 43 0.20 15.96 20.15
C LEU A 43 1.64 16.46 20.06
N ALA A 44 2.17 16.59 18.84
CA ALA A 44 3.51 17.13 18.63
C ALA A 44 3.60 18.58 19.13
N LYS A 45 2.58 19.40 18.88
CA LYS A 45 2.50 20.77 19.37
C LYS A 45 2.43 20.85 20.90
N GLU A 46 1.60 20.03 21.54
CA GLU A 46 1.47 19.95 23.00
C GLU A 46 2.79 19.57 23.68
N GLN A 47 3.56 18.68 23.06
CA GLN A 47 4.85 18.21 23.58
C GLN A 47 6.05 19.04 23.14
N GLY A 48 5.85 20.08 22.33
CA GLY A 48 6.94 20.88 21.76
C GLY A 48 7.83 20.10 20.78
N ILE A 49 7.35 18.99 20.24
CA ILE A 49 8.05 18.13 19.28
C ILE A 49 7.77 18.65 17.86
N ARG A 50 8.81 18.70 17.02
CA ARG A 50 8.65 19.04 15.61
C ARG A 50 8.60 17.78 14.75
N ILE A 51 7.45 17.54 14.13
CA ILE A 51 7.34 16.51 13.08
C ILE A 51 8.00 17.06 11.82
N THR A 52 9.19 16.58 11.48
CA THR A 52 9.90 17.00 10.26
C THR A 52 9.95 15.86 9.25
N LYS A 53 10.14 16.19 7.97
CA LYS A 53 10.37 15.19 6.92
C LYS A 53 11.52 14.23 7.27
N LYS A 54 12.62 14.78 7.83
CA LYS A 54 13.78 13.99 8.26
C LYS A 54 13.44 13.03 9.39
N ALA A 55 12.66 13.45 10.39
CA ALA A 55 12.24 12.59 11.50
C ALA A 55 11.38 11.41 10.98
N LEU A 56 10.36 11.71 10.16
CA LEU A 56 9.50 10.68 9.56
C LEU A 56 10.31 9.69 8.70
N THR A 57 11.23 10.18 7.87
CA THR A 57 12.10 9.32 7.05
C THR A 57 13.09 8.50 7.87
N ASN A 58 13.60 9.02 8.99
CA ASN A 58 14.45 8.23 9.88
C ASN A 58 13.67 7.08 10.52
N HIS A 59 12.44 7.35 10.97
CA HIS A 59 11.55 6.32 11.53
C HIS A 59 11.33 5.16 10.57
N GLY A 60 11.17 5.47 9.27
CA GLY A 60 11.02 4.47 8.22
C GLY A 60 12.14 3.43 8.11
N LYS A 61 13.35 3.77 8.57
CA LYS A 61 14.54 2.89 8.46
C LYS A 61 14.48 1.70 9.43
N GLU A 62 13.74 1.86 10.52
CA GLU A 62 13.65 0.89 11.62
C GLU A 62 12.47 -0.07 11.47
N ILE A 63 11.61 0.16 10.47
CA ILE A 63 10.43 -0.66 10.26
C ILE A 63 10.85 -2.07 9.82
N PRO A 64 10.48 -3.11 10.58
CA PRO A 64 10.77 -4.48 10.20
C PRO A 64 10.03 -4.83 8.91
N LEU A 65 10.70 -5.58 8.05
CA LEU A 65 10.12 -6.15 6.84
C LEU A 65 9.70 -7.59 7.15
N PHE A 66 8.67 -8.07 6.45
CA PHE A 66 8.35 -9.49 6.45
C PHE A 66 9.49 -10.32 5.85
N ASP A 67 9.53 -11.61 6.21
CA ASP A 67 10.56 -12.53 5.75
C ASP A 67 10.63 -12.58 4.21
N GLY A 68 11.86 -12.57 3.68
CA GLY A 68 12.15 -12.67 2.25
C GLY A 68 11.91 -11.42 1.40
N VAL A 69 11.43 -10.31 2.00
CA VAL A 69 11.15 -9.06 1.26
C VAL A 69 12.40 -8.42 0.67
N ASP A 70 13.56 -8.51 1.34
CA ASP A 70 14.79 -7.82 0.94
C ASP A 70 15.23 -8.15 -0.50
N ASP A 71 15.01 -9.38 -0.93
CA ASP A 71 15.36 -9.85 -2.26
C ASP A 71 14.18 -10.26 -3.14
N TRP A 72 12.95 -10.22 -2.61
CA TRP A 72 11.69 -10.45 -3.33
C TRP A 72 11.63 -9.74 -4.68
N PHE A 73 11.75 -8.41 -4.68
CA PHE A 73 11.59 -7.58 -5.88
C PHE A 73 12.54 -8.02 -7.00
N ARG A 74 13.80 -8.27 -6.65
CA ARG A 74 14.82 -8.76 -7.60
C ARG A 74 14.44 -10.13 -8.19
N ARG A 75 13.93 -11.06 -7.38
CA ARG A 75 13.52 -12.39 -7.86
C ARG A 75 12.31 -12.29 -8.80
N ILE A 76 11.32 -11.49 -8.44
CA ILE A 76 10.12 -11.28 -9.25
C ILE A 76 10.47 -10.56 -10.57
N ASP A 77 11.28 -9.51 -10.54
CA ASP A 77 11.74 -8.80 -11.73
C ASP A 77 12.49 -9.73 -12.69
N LYS A 78 13.39 -10.55 -12.15
CA LYS A 78 14.12 -11.56 -12.93
C LYS A 78 13.15 -12.56 -13.56
N PHE A 79 12.23 -13.10 -12.78
CA PHE A 79 11.23 -14.06 -13.26
C PHE A 79 10.35 -13.50 -14.39
N GLY A 80 9.96 -12.22 -14.27
CA GLY A 80 9.23 -11.49 -15.30
C GLY A 80 10.06 -11.28 -16.56
N THR A 81 11.30 -10.81 -16.40
CA THR A 81 12.22 -10.51 -17.52
C THR A 81 12.51 -11.76 -18.35
N GLU A 82 12.76 -12.90 -17.70
CA GLU A 82 12.91 -14.22 -18.36
C GLU A 82 11.68 -14.63 -19.20
N ARG A 83 10.53 -14.01 -18.94
CA ARG A 83 9.25 -14.24 -19.60
C ARG A 83 8.79 -13.05 -20.44
N THR A 84 9.72 -12.18 -20.82
CA THR A 84 9.46 -10.97 -21.63
C THR A 84 8.47 -9.99 -21.00
N LEU A 85 8.30 -10.04 -19.68
CA LEU A 85 7.50 -9.08 -18.93
C LEU A 85 8.39 -7.99 -18.33
N SER A 86 7.92 -6.74 -18.38
CA SER A 86 8.44 -5.65 -17.56
C SER A 86 7.53 -5.47 -16.35
N ILE A 87 8.09 -5.56 -15.14
CA ILE A 87 7.33 -5.45 -13.89
C ILE A 87 7.60 -4.10 -13.25
N GLU A 88 6.53 -3.40 -12.89
CA GLU A 88 6.59 -2.17 -12.11
C GLU A 88 5.95 -2.38 -10.74
N HIS A 89 6.65 -1.98 -9.68
CA HIS A 89 6.15 -2.11 -8.31
C HIS A 89 5.63 -0.77 -7.81
N TYR A 90 4.42 -0.78 -7.24
CA TYR A 90 3.78 0.41 -6.69
C TYR A 90 3.35 0.18 -5.24
N VAL A 91 3.31 1.25 -4.46
CA VAL A 91 2.68 1.25 -3.13
C VAL A 91 1.50 2.20 -3.15
N VAL A 92 0.36 1.75 -2.63
CA VAL A 92 -0.82 2.58 -2.34
C VAL A 92 -1.18 2.38 -0.86
N SER A 93 -0.81 3.33 0.00
CA SER A 93 -0.86 3.16 1.46
C SER A 93 -1.56 4.31 2.17
N SER A 94 -2.31 4.00 3.22
CA SER A 94 -2.81 4.99 4.18
C SER A 94 -1.71 5.53 5.11
N GLY A 95 -0.56 4.86 5.17
CA GLY A 95 0.62 5.30 5.89
C GLY A 95 1.21 6.59 5.33
N ASN A 96 2.16 7.17 6.07
CA ASN A 96 2.83 8.40 5.67
C ASN A 96 3.94 8.13 4.63
N HIS A 97 3.97 8.93 3.55
CA HIS A 97 4.93 8.81 2.45
C HIS A 97 6.38 8.94 2.93
N GLU A 98 6.67 9.92 3.78
CA GLU A 98 8.03 10.16 4.28
C GLU A 98 8.55 8.98 5.10
N ILE A 99 7.68 8.31 5.87
CA ILE A 99 8.02 7.06 6.58
C ILE A 99 8.33 5.94 5.58
N ILE A 100 7.47 5.72 4.57
CA ILE A 100 7.73 4.68 3.56
C ILE A 100 9.02 4.98 2.79
N ALA A 101 9.32 6.25 2.53
CA ALA A 101 10.56 6.71 1.90
C ALA A 101 11.82 6.36 2.69
N GLY A 102 11.71 6.17 4.01
CA GLY A 102 12.81 5.72 4.85
C GLY A 102 13.13 4.23 4.75
N SER A 103 12.21 3.43 4.20
CA SER A 103 12.36 1.98 4.15
C SER A 103 13.48 1.53 3.21
N LYS A 104 14.16 0.43 3.55
CA LYS A 104 15.25 -0.17 2.76
C LYS A 104 14.84 -0.55 1.33
N ILE A 105 13.54 -0.80 1.12
CA ILE A 105 12.96 -1.21 -0.15
C ILE A 105 12.37 -0.07 -0.97
N PHE A 106 12.39 1.19 -0.50
CA PHE A 106 11.74 2.31 -1.19
C PHE A 106 12.19 2.45 -2.65
N ARG A 107 13.49 2.25 -2.91
CA ARG A 107 14.09 2.28 -4.25
C ARG A 107 13.60 1.21 -5.23
N ARG A 108 12.82 0.22 -4.76
CA ARG A 108 12.23 -0.84 -5.59
C ARG A 108 10.94 -0.39 -6.26
N PHE A 109 10.30 0.67 -5.74
CA PHE A 109 9.03 1.13 -6.25
C PHE A 109 9.21 2.13 -7.38
N LYS A 110 8.43 1.94 -8.44
CA LYS A 110 8.26 2.92 -9.51
C LYS A 110 7.63 4.20 -8.96
N ASN A 111 6.60 4.07 -8.13
CA ASN A 111 6.01 5.19 -7.38
C ASN A 111 5.35 4.73 -6.07
N VAL A 112 5.22 5.65 -5.12
CA VAL A 112 4.57 5.45 -3.80
C VAL A 112 3.48 6.50 -3.60
N TYR A 113 2.22 6.08 -3.73
CA TYR A 113 1.07 6.86 -3.31
C TYR A 113 0.80 6.59 -1.84
N ALA A 114 1.02 7.61 -1.02
CA ALA A 114 0.83 7.54 0.42
C ALA A 114 0.35 8.88 0.96
N SER A 115 -0.26 8.84 2.14
CA SER A 115 -0.68 10.04 2.87
C SER A 115 0.54 10.92 3.15
N ARG A 116 0.42 12.24 3.10
CA ARG A 116 1.57 13.16 3.26
C ARG A 116 1.16 14.47 3.92
N PHE A 117 2.12 15.14 4.54
CA PHE A 117 1.91 16.47 5.11
C PHE A 117 2.40 17.57 4.16
N ILE A 118 1.80 18.76 4.29
CA ILE A 118 2.43 20.01 3.88
C ILE A 118 3.47 20.33 4.96
N PHE A 119 4.68 20.71 4.53
CA PHE A 119 5.73 21.16 5.43
C PHE A 119 5.89 22.68 5.35
N GLY A 120 5.94 23.33 6.51
CA GLY A 120 6.15 24.77 6.67
C GLY A 120 7.58 25.20 6.36
N LYS A 121 7.83 26.51 6.46
CA LYS A 121 9.14 27.12 6.14
C LYS A 121 10.27 26.62 7.05
N ALA A 122 9.97 26.26 8.31
CA ALA A 122 10.96 25.72 9.24
C ALA A 122 11.09 24.18 9.15
N GLY A 123 10.46 23.54 8.17
CA GLY A 123 10.56 22.11 7.88
C GLY A 123 9.64 21.20 8.70
N GLU A 124 8.74 21.79 9.47
CA GLU A 124 7.72 21.13 10.30
C GLU A 124 6.46 20.78 9.48
N ALA A 125 5.84 19.64 9.76
CA ALA A 125 4.54 19.29 9.21
C ALA A 125 3.48 20.22 9.80
N VAL A 126 2.63 20.80 8.94
CA VAL A 126 1.62 21.80 9.35
C VAL A 126 0.19 21.43 8.96
N TRP A 127 0.02 20.55 7.97
CA TRP A 127 -1.32 20.20 7.47
C TRP A 127 -1.33 18.86 6.73
N PRO A 128 -2.38 18.02 6.84
CA PRO A 128 -2.55 16.85 5.97
C PRO A 128 -2.74 17.26 4.49
N ALA A 129 -1.75 17.03 3.64
CA ALA A 129 -1.80 17.34 2.21
C ALA A 129 -2.58 16.31 1.40
N VAL A 130 -2.38 15.03 1.71
CA VAL A 130 -3.07 13.90 1.07
C VAL A 130 -3.41 12.91 2.17
N ALA A 131 -4.65 12.46 2.20
CA ALA A 131 -5.09 11.33 3.02
C ALA A 131 -5.53 10.20 2.09
N ILE A 132 -4.90 9.04 2.21
CA ILE A 132 -5.28 7.84 1.48
C ILE A 132 -6.02 6.93 2.46
N ASN A 133 -7.30 6.72 2.20
CA ASN A 133 -8.20 5.85 2.94
C ASN A 133 -8.66 4.67 2.07
N TYR A 134 -9.51 3.81 2.62
CA TYR A 134 -10.01 2.60 1.95
C TYR A 134 -10.71 2.87 0.60
N THR A 135 -11.32 4.04 0.40
CA THR A 135 -11.97 4.39 -0.88
C THR A 135 -10.98 5.03 -1.85
N THR A 136 -10.17 5.99 -1.41
CA THR A 136 -9.25 6.74 -2.27
C THR A 136 -8.09 5.88 -2.80
N LYS A 137 -7.74 4.77 -2.15
CA LYS A 137 -6.83 3.76 -2.74
C LYS A 137 -7.24 3.36 -4.16
N THR A 138 -8.54 3.25 -4.42
CA THR A 138 -9.06 2.93 -5.75
C THR A 138 -8.79 4.03 -6.79
N GLN A 139 -8.84 5.30 -6.39
CA GLN A 139 -8.49 6.42 -7.25
C GLN A 139 -7.00 6.40 -7.64
N PHE A 140 -6.12 6.01 -6.71
CA PHE A 140 -4.69 5.84 -7.02
C PHE A 140 -4.42 4.64 -7.93
N LEU A 141 -5.25 3.59 -7.90
CA LEU A 141 -5.17 2.53 -8.91
C LEU A 141 -5.52 3.05 -10.32
N PHE A 142 -6.50 3.95 -10.45
CA PHE A 142 -6.76 4.60 -11.74
C PHE A 142 -5.62 5.52 -12.19
N ARG A 143 -4.90 6.14 -11.25
CA ARG A 143 -3.69 6.93 -11.57
C ARG A 143 -2.58 6.03 -12.11
N ILE A 144 -2.31 4.88 -11.48
CA ILE A 144 -1.37 3.87 -12.01
C ILE A 144 -1.84 3.41 -13.39
N ASN A 145 -3.12 3.10 -13.53
CA ASN A 145 -3.70 2.64 -14.79
C ASN A 145 -3.47 3.62 -15.95
N LYS A 146 -3.49 4.93 -15.67
CA LYS A 146 -3.26 6.00 -16.65
C LYS A 146 -1.81 6.54 -16.67
N GLY A 147 -0.89 5.98 -15.89
CA GLY A 147 0.52 6.44 -15.83
C GLY A 147 0.71 7.81 -15.16
N ILE A 148 -0.16 8.20 -14.22
CA ILE A 148 -0.17 9.52 -13.58
C ILE A 148 0.55 9.47 -12.24
N GLU A 149 1.77 9.99 -12.16
CA GLU A 149 2.64 9.86 -10.97
C GLU A 149 2.49 10.98 -9.93
N ASN A 150 1.33 11.66 -9.89
CA ASN A 150 1.06 12.75 -8.96
C ASN A 150 -0.29 12.57 -8.23
N SER A 151 -0.52 13.39 -7.20
CA SER A 151 -1.75 13.36 -6.39
C SER A 151 -2.68 14.58 -6.60
N TRP A 152 -2.24 15.59 -7.38
CA TRP A 152 -2.92 16.89 -7.46
C TRP A 152 -3.63 17.12 -8.80
N ASP A 153 -3.15 16.49 -9.88
CA ASP A 153 -3.69 16.71 -11.22
C ASP A 153 -5.01 15.95 -11.33
N ASN A 154 -6.10 16.70 -11.11
CA ASN A 154 -7.46 16.21 -11.19
C ASN A 154 -7.98 16.23 -12.63
N GLU A 155 -7.40 17.03 -13.51
CA GLU A 155 -7.81 17.09 -14.91
C GLU A 155 -7.37 15.83 -15.64
N GLN A 156 -6.09 15.44 -15.49
CA GLN A 156 -5.52 14.29 -16.17
C GLN A 156 -6.16 12.97 -15.73
N ILE A 157 -6.46 12.81 -14.43
CA ILE A 157 -7.15 11.59 -13.94
C ILE A 157 -8.61 11.53 -14.39
N ASN A 158 -9.29 12.66 -14.59
CA ASN A 158 -10.67 12.69 -15.06
C ASN A 158 -10.80 12.62 -16.57
N ARG A 159 -9.73 12.95 -17.32
CA ARG A 159 -9.70 12.81 -18.77
C ARG A 159 -9.98 11.37 -19.17
N TRP A 160 -10.91 11.18 -20.11
CA TRP A 160 -11.20 9.86 -20.66
C TRP A 160 -9.99 9.37 -21.47
N VAL A 161 -9.62 8.10 -21.26
CA VAL A 161 -8.54 7.43 -21.99
C VAL A 161 -9.04 6.03 -22.39
N PRO A 162 -9.02 5.68 -23.70
CA PRO A 162 -9.34 4.34 -24.20
C PRO A 162 -8.55 3.26 -23.47
N MET A 163 -9.16 2.11 -23.18
CA MET A 163 -8.51 1.05 -22.38
C MET A 163 -7.21 0.52 -23.00
N ASN A 164 -7.12 0.46 -24.33
CA ASN A 164 -5.96 0.00 -25.09
C ASN A 164 -4.81 1.04 -25.14
N GLU A 165 -5.09 2.30 -24.81
CA GLU A 165 -4.08 3.38 -24.73
C GLU A 165 -3.56 3.59 -23.31
N ARG A 166 -4.15 2.91 -22.33
CA ARG A 166 -3.72 3.02 -20.93
C ARG A 166 -2.39 2.29 -20.72
N PRO A 167 -1.35 2.94 -20.16
CA PRO A 167 -0.04 2.32 -19.99
C PRO A 167 -0.08 0.99 -19.23
N ILE A 168 -0.87 0.94 -18.14
CA ILE A 168 -0.98 -0.25 -17.29
C ILE A 168 -2.46 -0.65 -17.15
N PRO A 169 -3.02 -1.46 -18.05
CA PRO A 169 -4.39 -1.97 -17.92
C PRO A 169 -4.59 -2.74 -16.62
N PHE A 170 -5.78 -2.67 -16.01
CA PHE A 170 -6.11 -3.41 -14.79
C PHE A 170 -5.93 -4.94 -14.94
N SER A 171 -6.18 -5.49 -16.13
CA SER A 171 -5.94 -6.91 -16.43
C SER A 171 -4.49 -7.35 -16.29
N ARG A 172 -3.55 -6.38 -16.23
CA ARG A 172 -2.12 -6.61 -16.02
C ARG A 172 -1.68 -6.22 -14.60
N MET A 173 -2.61 -5.99 -13.68
CA MET A 173 -2.31 -5.65 -12.29
C MET A 173 -2.43 -6.88 -11.38
N ILE A 174 -1.51 -6.97 -10.44
CA ILE A 174 -1.61 -7.85 -9.27
C ILE A 174 -1.65 -6.95 -8.03
N PHE A 175 -2.75 -7.00 -7.28
CA PHE A 175 -2.92 -6.24 -6.04
C PHE A 175 -2.71 -7.14 -4.83
N ILE A 176 -1.82 -6.73 -3.93
CA ILE A 176 -1.54 -7.43 -2.67
C ILE A 176 -2.00 -6.51 -1.52
N GLY A 177 -2.84 -7.00 -0.61
CA GLY A 177 -3.35 -6.23 0.53
C GLY A 177 -3.63 -7.07 1.77
N ASP A 178 -3.63 -6.47 2.94
CA ASP A 178 -3.77 -7.17 4.24
C ASP A 178 -5.24 -7.29 4.74
N GLY A 179 -6.17 -6.96 3.85
CA GLY A 179 -7.61 -7.06 4.05
C GLY A 179 -8.23 -5.75 4.57
N GLY A 180 -9.40 -5.83 5.21
CA GLY A 180 -10.14 -4.70 5.80
C GLY A 180 -10.28 -3.46 4.89
N THR A 181 -9.31 -2.56 4.97
CA THR A 181 -9.26 -1.30 4.19
C THR A 181 -8.92 -1.50 2.71
N ASP A 182 -8.36 -2.64 2.32
CA ASP A 182 -7.99 -2.93 0.93
C ASP A 182 -9.10 -3.62 0.12
N ILE A 183 -10.21 -3.98 0.77
CA ILE A 183 -11.30 -4.74 0.15
C ILE A 183 -11.86 -4.06 -1.10
N PRO A 184 -12.13 -2.74 -1.12
CA PRO A 184 -12.62 -2.07 -2.35
C PRO A 184 -11.62 -2.14 -3.49
N SER A 185 -10.32 -1.94 -3.21
CA SER A 185 -9.23 -2.03 -4.19
C SER A 185 -9.11 -3.44 -4.76
N MET A 186 -9.09 -4.46 -3.90
CA MET A 186 -9.04 -5.86 -4.32
C MET A 186 -10.24 -6.24 -5.20
N LYS A 187 -11.44 -5.81 -4.82
CA LYS A 187 -12.66 -6.05 -5.62
C LYS A 187 -12.60 -5.33 -6.97
N MET A 188 -12.14 -4.08 -6.99
CA MET A 188 -12.01 -3.30 -8.23
C MET A 188 -11.03 -3.95 -9.20
N VAL A 189 -9.82 -4.30 -8.75
CA VAL A 189 -8.80 -4.92 -9.59
C VAL A 189 -9.33 -6.23 -10.17
N ARG A 190 -9.95 -7.07 -9.33
CA ARG A 190 -10.59 -8.31 -9.78
C ARG A 190 -11.69 -8.06 -10.81
N PHE A 191 -12.61 -7.14 -10.53
CA PHE A 191 -13.72 -6.83 -11.44
C PHE A 191 -13.24 -6.34 -12.82
N GLN A 192 -12.12 -5.60 -12.85
CA GLN A 192 -11.49 -5.10 -14.06
C GLN A 192 -10.55 -6.12 -14.76
N GLY A 193 -10.59 -7.39 -14.33
CA GLY A 193 -9.85 -8.49 -14.94
C GLY A 193 -8.43 -8.70 -14.42
N GLY A 194 -8.00 -7.95 -13.41
CA GLY A 194 -6.71 -8.15 -12.73
C GLY A 194 -6.77 -9.21 -11.64
N HIS A 195 -5.67 -9.36 -10.91
CA HIS A 195 -5.53 -10.35 -9.84
C HIS A 195 -5.40 -9.69 -8.47
N SER A 196 -5.98 -10.30 -7.44
CA SER A 196 -6.01 -9.75 -6.08
C SER A 196 -5.68 -10.85 -5.08
N ILE A 197 -4.71 -10.59 -4.22
CA ILE A 197 -4.19 -11.52 -3.21
C ILE A 197 -4.33 -10.84 -1.85
N ALA A 198 -5.08 -11.46 -0.94
CA ALA A 198 -5.03 -11.03 0.45
C ALA A 198 -3.87 -11.73 1.17
N VAL A 199 -3.09 -10.96 1.92
CA VAL A 199 -2.02 -11.49 2.77
C VAL A 199 -2.39 -11.34 4.24
N PHE A 200 -1.87 -12.24 5.08
CA PHE A 200 -2.02 -12.14 6.53
C PHE A 200 -0.68 -12.40 7.19
N ASP A 201 -0.43 -11.72 8.30
CA ASP A 201 0.73 -12.00 9.14
C ASP A 201 0.60 -13.41 9.76
N PRO A 202 1.53 -14.34 9.47
CA PRO A 202 1.51 -15.70 10.00
C PRO A 202 1.52 -15.77 11.52
N GLU A 203 2.22 -14.85 12.20
CA GLU A 203 2.33 -14.83 13.67
C GLU A 203 1.00 -14.42 14.30
N SER A 204 0.32 -13.45 13.68
CA SER A 204 -0.98 -12.95 14.12
C SER A 204 -2.16 -13.84 13.69
N PHE A 205 -1.95 -14.81 12.79
CA PHE A 205 -3.01 -15.61 12.19
C PHE A 205 -3.86 -16.38 13.22
N GLN A 206 -3.21 -16.89 14.28
CA GLN A 206 -3.90 -17.64 15.34
C GLN A 206 -4.98 -16.81 16.06
N GLN A 207 -4.84 -15.48 16.05
CA GLN A 207 -5.72 -14.58 16.78
C GLN A 207 -6.96 -14.17 15.97
N SER A 208 -6.98 -14.35 14.64
CA SER A 208 -8.07 -13.85 13.78
C SER A 208 -8.35 -14.68 12.50
N PRO A 209 -8.49 -16.02 12.58
CA PRO A 209 -8.73 -16.86 11.40
C PRO A 209 -10.05 -16.51 10.68
N LYS A 210 -11.07 -16.07 11.41
CA LYS A 210 -12.38 -15.67 10.86
C LYS A 210 -12.30 -14.52 9.84
N LYS A 211 -11.32 -13.61 9.97
CA LYS A 211 -11.15 -12.48 9.05
C LYS A 211 -10.72 -12.98 7.66
N VAL A 212 -9.78 -13.92 7.63
CA VAL A 212 -9.29 -14.55 6.40
C VAL A 212 -10.38 -15.36 5.70
N TYR A 213 -11.13 -16.17 6.45
CA TYR A 213 -12.23 -16.95 5.88
C TYR A 213 -13.32 -16.08 5.24
N ARG A 214 -13.65 -14.92 5.83
CA ARG A 214 -14.61 -13.98 5.24
C ARG A 214 -14.12 -13.40 3.91
N LEU A 215 -12.83 -13.06 3.80
CA LEU A 215 -12.28 -12.52 2.55
C LEU A 215 -12.47 -13.48 1.37
N ILE A 216 -12.29 -14.78 1.61
CA ILE A 216 -12.49 -15.83 0.59
C ILE A 216 -13.99 -16.07 0.35
N ALA A 217 -14.76 -16.27 1.42
CA ALA A 217 -16.17 -16.64 1.34
C ALA A 217 -17.05 -15.58 0.65
N GLU A 218 -16.64 -14.32 0.69
CA GLU A 218 -17.37 -13.20 0.09
C GLU A 218 -16.91 -12.88 -1.35
N ASP A 219 -16.15 -13.77 -2.00
CA ASP A 219 -15.61 -13.63 -3.37
C ASP A 219 -14.82 -12.32 -3.59
N ARG A 220 -14.14 -11.86 -2.53
CA ARG A 220 -13.46 -10.54 -2.51
C ARG A 220 -12.04 -10.58 -3.04
N VAL A 221 -11.41 -11.76 -3.08
CA VAL A 221 -10.02 -11.98 -3.52
C VAL A 221 -9.90 -13.26 -4.32
N HIS A 222 -8.87 -13.35 -5.16
CA HIS A 222 -8.57 -14.60 -5.89
C HIS A 222 -7.82 -15.60 -5.02
N PHE A 223 -6.90 -15.09 -4.21
CA PHE A 223 -5.99 -15.91 -3.42
C PHE A 223 -5.83 -15.32 -2.02
N VAL A 224 -5.49 -16.19 -1.08
CA VAL A 224 -4.99 -15.82 0.23
C VAL A 224 -3.69 -16.55 0.50
N ALA A 225 -2.69 -15.84 1.02
CA ALA A 225 -1.40 -16.40 1.36
C ALA A 225 -0.84 -15.77 2.65
N PRO A 226 0.02 -16.46 3.41
CA PRO A 226 0.82 -15.82 4.44
C PRO A 226 1.67 -14.69 3.85
N ALA A 227 1.93 -13.63 4.63
CA ALA A 227 2.85 -12.56 4.31
C ALA A 227 4.32 -13.02 4.47
N ASP A 228 4.67 -14.11 3.81
CA ASP A 228 6.03 -14.65 3.70
C ASP A 228 6.48 -14.49 2.24
N TYR A 229 7.48 -13.63 2.04
CA TYR A 229 8.03 -13.29 0.73
C TYR A 229 9.31 -14.08 0.45
N SER A 230 9.56 -15.20 1.14
CA SER A 230 10.70 -16.07 0.88
C SER A 230 10.56 -16.82 -0.45
N ASP A 231 11.67 -17.23 -1.05
CA ASP A 231 11.63 -18.02 -2.29
C ASP A 231 10.95 -19.38 -2.05
N GLY A 232 10.00 -19.75 -2.92
CA GLY A 232 9.22 -20.98 -2.76
C GLY A 232 8.09 -20.92 -1.72
N SER A 233 7.86 -19.77 -1.07
CA SER A 233 6.69 -19.58 -0.20
C SER A 233 5.38 -19.65 -1.01
N GLN A 234 4.25 -19.80 -0.32
CA GLN A 234 2.95 -19.80 -0.99
C GLN A 234 2.69 -18.50 -1.77
N LEU A 235 3.09 -17.35 -1.22
CA LEU A 235 2.93 -16.06 -1.89
C LEU A 235 3.84 -15.97 -3.14
N ASP A 236 5.09 -16.41 -3.03
CA ASP A 236 6.06 -16.46 -4.14
C ASP A 236 5.54 -17.30 -5.31
N VAL A 237 5.11 -18.53 -5.03
CA VAL A 237 4.55 -19.44 -6.04
C VAL A 237 3.28 -18.86 -6.67
N THR A 238 2.40 -18.25 -5.88
CA THR A 238 1.16 -17.64 -6.38
C THR A 238 1.45 -16.49 -7.34
N ILE A 239 2.37 -15.59 -6.97
CA ILE A 239 2.76 -14.44 -7.79
C ILE A 239 3.39 -14.91 -9.11
N LYS A 240 4.36 -15.82 -9.03
CA LYS A 240 5.01 -16.40 -10.22
C LYS A 240 4.01 -17.11 -11.13
N GLY A 241 3.02 -17.82 -10.57
CA GLY A 241 1.95 -18.45 -11.33
C GLY A 241 1.07 -17.44 -12.10
N ILE A 242 0.67 -16.34 -11.46
CA ILE A 242 -0.11 -15.28 -12.11
C ILE A 242 0.71 -14.61 -13.21
N LEU A 243 1.97 -14.28 -12.95
CA LEU A 243 2.86 -13.68 -13.95
C LEU A 243 3.08 -14.61 -15.15
N ALA A 244 3.25 -15.92 -14.91
CA ALA A 244 3.37 -16.90 -15.99
C ALA A 244 2.10 -16.97 -16.85
N ARG A 245 0.91 -16.84 -16.24
CA ARG A 245 -0.36 -16.75 -16.98
C ARG A 245 -0.42 -15.47 -17.82
N MET A 246 -0.12 -14.31 -17.23
CA MET A 246 -0.08 -13.03 -17.95
C MET A 246 0.90 -13.06 -19.13
N ALA A 247 2.07 -13.69 -18.96
CA ALA A 247 3.04 -13.87 -20.04
C ALA A 247 2.49 -14.73 -21.19
N ARG A 248 1.77 -15.82 -20.87
CA ARG A 248 1.14 -16.68 -21.89
C ARG A 248 0.05 -15.94 -22.67
N ASP A 249 -0.73 -15.09 -22.00
CA ASP A 249 -1.79 -14.29 -22.63
C ASP A 249 -1.24 -13.30 -23.67
N VAL A 250 0.04 -12.90 -23.54
CA VAL A 250 0.76 -12.05 -24.51
C VAL A 250 1.71 -12.84 -25.43
N GLY A 251 1.62 -14.18 -25.44
CA GLY A 251 2.27 -15.03 -26.43
C GLY A 251 3.56 -15.72 -25.98
N TYR A 252 3.99 -15.61 -24.72
CA TYR A 252 5.16 -16.35 -24.22
C TYR A 252 4.88 -17.86 -24.18
N ARG A 253 5.73 -18.67 -24.83
CA ARG A 253 5.59 -20.13 -24.91
C ARG A 253 6.64 -20.93 -24.12
N GLY A 254 7.63 -20.27 -23.52
CA GLY A 254 8.75 -20.93 -22.84
C GLY A 254 9.92 -21.21 -23.79
N PRO A 255 11.11 -21.55 -23.25
CA PRO A 255 12.13 -22.21 -24.04
C PRO A 255 11.65 -23.62 -24.42
N ASP A 256 11.87 -24.01 -25.68
CA ASP A 256 11.67 -25.37 -26.19
C ASP A 256 12.56 -26.40 -25.45
#